data_AF-A0A941A1U6-F1
#
_entry.id   AF-A0A941A1U6-F1
#
_cell.length_a   1.000
_cell.length_b   1.000
_cell.length_c   1.000
_cell.angle_alpha   90.00
_cell.angle_beta   90.00
_cell.angle_gamma   90.00
#
_symmetry.space_group_name_H-M   'P 1'
#
loop_
_entity.id
_entity.type
_entity.pdbx_description
1 polymer ?
#
loop_
_entity_poly.entity_id
_entity_poly.type
_entity_poly.pdbx_seq_one_letter_code
_entity_poly.pdbx_strand_id
1 'polypeptide(L)'
;MATGPSFPHRGRFAFRFAANVFVGSTIVWAVLSRFEGVSPIWAIAAMVASTDPQVDVARRMIRSRLTNVFVGAAVGLVFLLIGGSTPWKLPFALAATVLISSYLVGVPTMWRQAPITAALVIASGLSQHTASAGVNAALLKVAEVIFGCFVGLAVSWLLSSLLPIPAPSGSSEARKEDNSR
;
A
#
# COMPACT_ATOMS: atom_id res chain seq x y z
N MET A 1 -0.13 37.17 4.90
CA MET A 1 -0.14 36.32 3.69
C MET A 1 0.65 35.06 4.00
N ALA A 2 -0.02 33.93 4.25
CA ALA A 2 0.64 32.66 4.45
C ALA A 2 1.05 32.10 3.08
N THR A 3 2.34 31.95 2.82
CA THR A 3 2.82 31.15 1.70
C THR A 3 2.41 29.70 1.98
N GLY A 4 1.39 29.23 1.26
CA GLY A 4 1.01 27.82 1.27
C GLY A 4 2.21 26.93 0.94
N PRO A 5 2.18 25.63 1.33
CA PRO A 5 3.32 24.74 1.16
C PRO A 5 3.78 24.74 -0.31
N SER A 6 4.94 25.36 -0.54
CA SER A 6 5.59 25.41 -1.83
C SER A 6 6.16 24.02 -2.12
N PHE A 7 5.48 23.25 -2.96
CA PHE A 7 5.93 21.94 -3.42
C PHE A 7 7.26 22.10 -4.20
N PRO A 8 8.42 21.77 -3.63
CA PRO A 8 9.67 21.88 -4.34
C PRO A 8 9.72 20.72 -5.34
N HIS A 9 9.94 21.00 -6.63
CA HIS A 9 10.18 20.01 -7.70
C HIS A 9 8.98 19.27 -8.35
N ARG A 10 7.86 19.95 -8.62
CA ARG A 10 6.64 19.34 -9.25
C ARG A 10 6.87 18.49 -10.52
N GLY A 11 7.67 18.94 -11.49
CA GLY A 11 7.73 18.30 -12.81
C GLY A 11 8.39 16.92 -12.82
N ARG A 12 9.62 16.82 -12.31
CA ARG A 12 10.40 15.57 -12.34
C ARG A 12 9.83 14.50 -11.41
N PHE A 13 9.27 14.88 -10.26
CA PHE A 13 8.63 13.94 -9.35
C PHE A 13 7.30 13.41 -9.89
N ALA A 14 6.43 14.29 -10.41
CA ALA A 14 5.15 13.87 -10.98
C ALA A 14 5.35 12.98 -12.22
N PHE A 15 6.30 13.31 -13.09
CA PHE A 15 6.62 12.48 -14.26
C PHE A 15 7.13 11.10 -13.87
N ARG A 16 8.07 11.02 -12.90
CA ARG A 16 8.57 9.73 -12.37
C ARG A 16 7.46 8.90 -11.74
N PHE A 17 6.60 9.52 -10.96
CA PHE A 17 5.46 8.85 -10.35
C PHE A 17 4.48 8.34 -11.40
N ALA A 18 4.15 9.15 -12.40
CA ALA A 18 3.29 8.75 -13.52
C ALA A 18 3.89 7.57 -14.31
N ALA A 19 5.20 7.62 -14.61
CA ALA A 19 5.90 6.52 -15.26
C ALA A 19 5.88 5.24 -14.41
N ASN A 20 6.10 5.34 -13.09
CA ASN A 20 6.00 4.21 -12.17
C ASN A 20 4.61 3.60 -12.18
N VAL A 21 3.58 4.42 -12.07
CA VAL A 21 2.19 3.95 -12.06
C VAL A 21 1.85 3.29 -13.40
N PHE A 22 2.28 3.87 -14.53
CA PHE A 22 2.03 3.30 -15.85
C PHE A 22 2.74 1.95 -16.05
N VAL A 23 4.04 1.88 -15.78
CA VAL A 23 4.83 0.64 -15.92
C VAL A 23 4.32 -0.42 -14.94
N GLY A 24 4.14 -0.07 -13.68
CA GLY A 24 3.65 -0.99 -12.66
C GLY A 24 2.26 -1.50 -12.98
N SER A 25 1.33 -0.65 -13.39
CA SER A 25 -0.04 -1.08 -13.72
C SER A 25 -0.06 -1.98 -14.94
N THR A 26 0.77 -1.69 -15.95
CA THR A 26 0.92 -2.54 -17.14
C THR A 26 1.47 -3.92 -16.78
N ILE A 27 2.48 -4.00 -15.91
CA ILE A 27 3.04 -5.28 -15.44
C ILE A 27 1.98 -6.07 -14.65
N VAL A 28 1.33 -5.42 -13.69
CA VAL A 28 0.28 -6.06 -12.86
C VAL A 28 -0.85 -6.58 -13.74
N TRP A 29 -1.30 -5.78 -14.70
CA TRP A 29 -2.33 -6.17 -15.66
C TRP A 29 -1.89 -7.35 -16.50
N ALA A 30 -0.73 -7.26 -17.17
CA ALA A 30 -0.23 -8.33 -18.05
C ALA A 30 -0.02 -9.66 -17.32
N VAL A 31 0.33 -9.64 -16.02
CA VAL A 31 0.50 -10.85 -15.20
C VAL A 31 -0.86 -11.39 -14.74
N LEU A 32 -1.69 -10.58 -14.08
CA LEU A 32 -2.92 -11.06 -13.45
C LEU A 32 -4.03 -11.35 -14.45
N SER A 33 -4.05 -10.70 -15.63
CA SER A 33 -5.00 -11.02 -16.70
C SER A 33 -4.82 -12.43 -17.27
N ARG A 34 -3.75 -13.15 -16.92
CA ARG A 34 -3.56 -14.56 -17.30
C ARG A 34 -4.23 -15.55 -16.33
N PHE A 35 -4.75 -15.08 -15.20
CA PHE A 35 -5.35 -15.94 -14.18
C PHE A 35 -6.86 -15.74 -14.13
N GLU A 36 -7.62 -16.83 -14.25
CA GLU A 36 -9.07 -16.79 -14.10
C GLU A 36 -9.47 -16.53 -12.64
N GLY A 37 -10.49 -15.69 -12.43
CA GLY A 37 -11.00 -15.35 -11.10
C GLY A 37 -10.19 -14.29 -10.33
N VAL A 38 -9.12 -13.76 -10.94
CA VAL A 38 -8.26 -12.73 -10.34
C VAL A 38 -8.55 -11.37 -10.97
N SER A 39 -8.73 -10.35 -10.13
CA SER A 39 -9.01 -8.99 -10.60
C SER A 39 -7.77 -8.10 -10.46
N PRO A 40 -7.16 -7.64 -11.56
CA PRO A 40 -5.95 -6.82 -11.52
C PRO A 40 -6.15 -5.48 -10.81
N ILE A 41 -7.40 -5.00 -10.69
CA ILE A 41 -7.72 -3.68 -10.13
C ILE A 41 -7.21 -3.55 -8.69
N TRP A 42 -7.36 -4.58 -7.86
CA TRP A 42 -6.95 -4.55 -6.46
C TRP A 42 -5.44 -4.54 -6.31
N ALA A 43 -4.75 -5.35 -7.12
CA ALA A 43 -3.30 -5.36 -7.15
C ALA A 43 -2.74 -4.03 -7.66
N ILE A 44 -3.39 -3.39 -8.65
CA ILE A 44 -3.01 -2.06 -9.13
C ILE A 44 -3.20 -1.02 -8.02
N ALA A 45 -4.35 -1.01 -7.33
CA ALA A 45 -4.59 -0.08 -6.22
C ALA A 45 -3.55 -0.25 -5.10
N ALA A 46 -3.22 -1.50 -4.76
CA ALA A 46 -2.18 -1.79 -3.78
C ALA A 46 -0.79 -1.34 -4.23
N MET A 47 -0.45 -1.58 -5.50
CA MET A 47 0.79 -1.17 -6.13
C MET A 47 0.96 0.35 -6.11
N VAL A 48 -0.04 1.10 -6.57
CA VAL A 48 -0.01 2.58 -6.58
C VAL A 48 0.17 3.13 -5.17
N ALA A 49 -0.58 2.61 -4.19
CA ALA A 49 -0.48 3.07 -2.81
C ALA A 49 0.75 2.53 -2.05
N SER A 50 1.58 1.69 -2.68
CA SER A 50 2.89 1.26 -2.17
C SER A 50 4.05 1.95 -2.87
N THR A 51 3.79 2.63 -3.98
CA THR A 51 4.80 3.31 -4.79
C THR A 51 5.14 4.64 -4.14
N ASP A 52 6.39 4.79 -3.75
CA ASP A 52 6.95 6.06 -3.26
C ASP A 52 8.14 6.46 -4.15
N PRO A 53 8.27 7.76 -4.51
CA PRO A 53 9.41 8.25 -5.29
C PRO A 53 10.76 8.18 -4.55
N GLN A 54 10.78 8.11 -3.21
CA GLN A 54 12.00 7.95 -2.43
C GLN A 54 12.13 6.50 -1.94
N VAL A 55 13.20 5.79 -2.32
CA VAL A 55 13.33 4.35 -2.02
C VAL A 55 13.51 4.00 -0.55
N ASP A 56 14.19 4.84 0.24
CA ASP A 56 14.34 4.59 1.68
C ASP A 56 13.02 4.78 2.44
N VAL A 57 12.20 5.75 1.99
CA VAL A 57 10.84 5.95 2.46
C VAL A 57 9.94 4.81 1.95
N ALA A 58 10.10 4.40 0.69
CA ALA A 58 9.36 3.29 0.07
C ALA A 58 9.54 2.00 0.89
N ARG A 59 10.77 1.60 1.22
CA ARG A 59 11.03 0.37 1.98
C ARG A 59 10.36 0.38 3.36
N ARG A 60 10.43 1.51 4.08
CA ARG A 60 9.76 1.67 5.38
C ARG A 60 8.23 1.67 5.23
N MET A 61 7.71 2.37 4.22
CA MET A 61 6.29 2.42 3.87
C MET A 61 5.76 1.04 3.53
N ILE A 62 6.51 0.23 2.78
CA ILE A 62 6.08 -1.11 2.38
C ILE A 62 6.08 -2.08 3.55
N ARG A 63 7.05 -2.02 4.47
CA ARG A 63 6.99 -2.84 5.70
C ARG A 63 5.72 -2.50 6.50
N SER A 64 5.44 -1.21 6.67
CA SER A 64 4.19 -0.74 7.30
C SER A 64 2.96 -1.24 6.52
N ARG A 65 2.98 -1.16 5.19
CA ARG A 65 1.87 -1.57 4.33
C ARG A 65 1.60 -3.06 4.36
N LEU A 66 2.63 -3.90 4.31
CA LEU A 66 2.49 -5.35 4.45
C LEU A 66 1.87 -5.70 5.79
N THR A 67 2.38 -5.12 6.89
CA THR A 67 1.79 -5.34 8.21
C THR A 67 0.32 -4.89 8.26
N ASN A 68 0.00 -3.72 7.73
CA ASN A 68 -1.40 -3.22 7.67
C ASN A 68 -2.31 -4.12 6.83
N VAL A 69 -1.81 -4.65 5.71
CA VAL A 69 -2.53 -5.60 4.85
C VAL A 69 -2.77 -6.91 5.59
N PHE A 70 -1.75 -7.46 6.24
CA PHE A 70 -1.88 -8.70 7.02
C PHE A 70 -2.84 -8.54 8.19
N VAL A 71 -2.78 -7.42 8.91
CA VAL A 71 -3.69 -7.13 10.04
C VAL A 71 -5.12 -6.99 9.53
N GLY A 72 -5.35 -6.18 8.49
CA GLY A 72 -6.67 -6.02 7.90
C GLY A 72 -7.23 -7.33 7.33
N ALA A 73 -6.38 -8.13 6.67
CA ALA A 73 -6.74 -9.44 6.16
C ALA A 73 -7.10 -10.44 7.27
N ALA A 74 -6.28 -10.51 8.32
CA ALA A 74 -6.53 -11.40 9.45
C ALA A 74 -7.84 -11.04 10.16
N VAL A 75 -8.06 -9.76 10.46
CA VAL A 75 -9.31 -9.31 11.09
C VAL A 75 -10.51 -9.54 10.17
N GLY A 76 -10.38 -9.23 8.88
CA GLY A 76 -11.44 -9.46 7.89
C GLY A 76 -11.83 -10.94 7.76
N LEU A 77 -10.84 -11.84 7.72
CA LEU A 77 -11.06 -13.29 7.67
C LEU A 77 -11.69 -13.82 8.96
N VAL A 78 -11.25 -13.35 10.13
CA VAL A 78 -11.85 -13.73 11.42
C VAL A 78 -13.34 -13.36 11.47
N PHE A 79 -13.70 -12.15 11.04
CA PHE A 79 -15.10 -11.71 11.00
C PHE A 79 -15.95 -12.45 9.95
N LEU A 80 -15.33 -12.89 8.84
CA LEU A 80 -15.96 -13.79 7.87
C LEU A 80 -16.24 -15.17 8.47
N LEU A 81 -15.27 -15.74 9.20
CA LEU A 81 -15.37 -17.08 9.79
C LEU A 81 -16.38 -17.16 10.95
N ILE A 82 -16.60 -16.08 11.69
CA ILE A 82 -17.52 -16.06 12.85
C ILE A 82 -19.02 -16.26 12.46
N GLY A 83 -19.36 -16.34 11.15
CA GLY A 83 -20.68 -16.83 10.69
C GLY A 83 -21.84 -15.83 10.87
N GLY A 84 -22.73 -15.72 9.87
CA GLY A 84 -23.90 -14.81 9.87
C GLY A 84 -23.76 -13.62 8.92
N SER A 85 -24.73 -13.41 8.02
CA SER A 85 -24.75 -12.33 7.04
C SER A 85 -25.42 -11.07 7.61
N THR A 86 -24.94 -10.58 8.74
CA THR A 86 -25.50 -9.38 9.38
C THR A 86 -24.82 -8.11 8.83
N PRO A 87 -25.60 -7.08 8.43
CA PRO A 87 -25.06 -5.84 7.85
C PRO A 87 -24.12 -5.08 8.80
N TRP A 88 -24.24 -5.34 10.11
CA TRP A 88 -23.41 -4.75 11.16
C TRP A 88 -21.98 -5.30 11.22
N LYS A 89 -21.66 -6.42 10.55
CA LYS A 89 -20.31 -6.99 10.59
C LYS A 89 -19.25 -6.06 10.03
N LEU A 90 -19.58 -5.35 8.96
CA LEU A 90 -18.68 -4.42 8.30
C LEU A 90 -18.21 -3.30 9.26
N PRO A 91 -19.11 -2.52 9.90
CA PRO A 91 -18.68 -1.50 10.84
C PRO A 91 -17.97 -2.06 12.09
N PHE A 92 -18.38 -3.22 12.62
CA PHE A 92 -17.69 -3.83 13.76
C PHE A 92 -16.27 -4.30 13.41
N ALA A 93 -16.09 -4.93 12.25
CA ALA A 93 -14.78 -5.37 11.80
C ALA A 93 -13.84 -4.19 11.53
N LEU A 94 -14.37 -3.10 10.95
CA LEU A 94 -13.62 -1.87 10.74
C LEU A 94 -13.14 -1.26 12.06
N ALA A 95 -14.05 -1.14 13.04
CA ALA A 95 -13.70 -0.64 14.36
C ALA A 95 -12.67 -1.53 15.07
N ALA A 96 -12.88 -2.86 15.04
CA ALA A 96 -11.93 -3.82 15.60
C ALA A 96 -10.56 -3.74 14.92
N THR A 97 -10.53 -3.58 13.58
CA THR A 97 -9.27 -3.45 12.83
C THR A 97 -8.52 -2.19 13.24
N VAL A 98 -9.21 -1.05 13.41
CA VAL A 98 -8.58 0.19 13.88
C VAL A 98 -8.01 0.01 15.28
N LEU A 99 -8.78 -0.60 16.20
CA LEU A 99 -8.33 -0.84 17.57
C LEU A 99 -7.12 -1.78 17.61
N ILE A 100 -7.18 -2.92 16.92
CA ILE A 100 -6.09 -3.88 16.83
C ILE A 100 -4.85 -3.23 16.20
N SER A 101 -5.01 -2.56 15.07
CA SER A 101 -3.89 -1.89 14.38
C SER A 101 -3.25 -0.79 15.23
N SER A 102 -4.04 -0.07 16.03
CA SER A 102 -3.56 1.05 16.84
C SER A 102 -2.91 0.58 18.14
N TYR A 103 -3.52 -0.39 18.83
CA TYR A 103 -3.07 -0.84 20.16
C TYR A 103 -2.01 -1.95 20.11
N LEU A 104 -2.11 -2.89 19.16
CA LEU A 104 -1.23 -4.06 19.13
C LEU A 104 -0.02 -3.90 18.20
N VAL A 105 -0.17 -3.11 17.13
CA VAL A 105 0.85 -3.06 16.06
C VAL A 105 1.61 -1.73 16.07
N GLY A 106 1.02 -0.67 16.64
CA GLY A 106 1.69 0.62 16.82
C GLY A 106 2.26 1.17 15.52
N VAL A 107 1.46 1.15 14.43
CA VAL A 107 1.88 1.64 13.11
C VAL A 107 1.41 3.09 12.93
N PRO A 108 2.24 4.12 13.22
CA PRO A 108 1.83 5.52 13.12
C PRO A 108 1.65 5.99 11.67
N THR A 109 2.27 5.31 10.70
CA THR A 109 2.17 5.66 9.28
C THR A 109 1.10 4.83 8.59
N MET A 110 0.07 5.49 8.04
CA MET A 110 -1.02 4.87 7.28
C MET A 110 -2.04 4.02 8.08
N TRP A 111 -2.39 4.43 9.31
CA TRP A 111 -3.42 3.79 10.16
C TRP A 111 -4.78 3.54 9.47
N ARG A 112 -5.09 4.30 8.42
CA ARG A 112 -6.34 4.15 7.63
C ARG A 112 -6.31 2.98 6.64
N GLN A 113 -5.14 2.42 6.30
CA GLN A 113 -5.02 1.37 5.28
C GLN A 113 -5.47 -0.02 5.79
N ALA A 114 -5.21 -0.31 7.07
CA ALA A 114 -5.64 -1.57 7.70
C ALA A 114 -7.17 -1.76 7.66
N PRO A 115 -8.00 -0.79 8.12
CA PRO A 115 -9.46 -0.92 8.04
C PRO A 115 -9.96 -0.97 6.60
N ILE A 116 -9.38 -0.22 5.65
CA ILE A 116 -9.74 -0.35 4.24
C ILE A 116 -9.55 -1.79 3.76
N THR A 117 -8.41 -2.40 4.07
CA THR A 117 -8.13 -3.80 3.69
C THR A 117 -9.12 -4.77 4.33
N ALA A 118 -9.47 -4.58 5.60
CA ALA A 118 -10.46 -5.42 6.29
C ALA A 118 -11.86 -5.31 5.66
N ALA A 119 -12.32 -4.10 5.32
CA ALA A 119 -13.58 -3.89 4.61
C ALA A 119 -13.61 -4.63 3.28
N LEU A 120 -12.51 -4.57 2.51
CA LEU A 120 -12.42 -5.23 1.22
C LEU A 120 -12.50 -6.75 1.32
N VAL A 121 -11.78 -7.32 2.28
CA VAL A 121 -11.78 -8.75 2.56
C VAL A 121 -13.19 -9.21 2.92
N ILE A 122 -13.86 -8.49 3.83
CA ILE A 122 -15.24 -8.81 4.23
C ILE A 122 -16.22 -8.63 3.07
N ALA A 123 -16.12 -7.54 2.31
CA ALA A 123 -16.98 -7.30 1.16
C ALA A 123 -16.85 -8.42 0.11
N SER A 124 -15.62 -8.84 -0.19
CA SER A 124 -15.37 -9.93 -1.14
C SER A 124 -15.94 -11.28 -0.68
N GLY A 125 -15.97 -11.52 0.63
CA GLY A 125 -16.56 -12.73 1.19
C GLY A 125 -18.08 -12.67 1.31
N LEU A 126 -18.66 -11.50 1.57
CA LEU A 126 -20.11 -11.29 1.63
C LEU A 126 -20.78 -11.32 0.25
N SER A 127 -20.06 -10.98 -0.82
CA SER A 127 -20.57 -11.05 -2.19
C SER A 127 -20.73 -12.48 -2.72
N GLN A 128 -20.32 -13.50 -1.97
CA GLN A 128 -20.40 -14.90 -2.40
C GLN A 128 -21.54 -15.65 -1.72
N HIS A 129 -22.21 -16.52 -2.47
CA HIS A 129 -23.38 -17.26 -2.00
C HIS A 129 -23.08 -18.37 -0.98
N THR A 130 -21.83 -18.83 -0.90
CA THR A 130 -21.38 -19.88 0.04
C THR A 130 -20.19 -19.41 0.85
N ALA A 131 -20.13 -19.82 2.13
CA ALA A 131 -19.07 -19.42 3.05
C ALA A 131 -17.66 -19.82 2.58
N SER A 132 -17.52 -21.01 1.98
CA SER A 132 -16.25 -21.49 1.40
C SER A 132 -15.82 -20.66 0.19
N ALA A 133 -16.75 -20.28 -0.69
CA ALA A 133 -16.46 -19.39 -1.81
C ALA A 133 -16.09 -17.98 -1.33
N GLY A 134 -16.73 -17.50 -0.27
CA GLY A 134 -16.42 -16.21 0.35
C GLY A 134 -15.01 -16.16 0.94
N VAL A 135 -14.59 -17.21 1.65
CA VAL A 135 -13.21 -17.31 2.18
C VAL A 135 -12.19 -17.42 1.04
N ASN A 136 -12.46 -18.23 0.02
CA ASN A 136 -11.55 -18.34 -1.12
C ASN A 136 -11.41 -17.01 -1.87
N ALA A 137 -12.51 -16.29 -2.09
CA ALA A 137 -12.51 -14.97 -2.71
C ALA A 137 -11.72 -13.94 -1.87
N ALA A 138 -11.92 -13.95 -0.56
CA ALA A 138 -11.17 -13.13 0.39
C ALA A 138 -9.66 -13.41 0.34
N LEU A 139 -9.25 -14.67 0.32
CA LEU A 139 -7.85 -15.07 0.22
C LEU A 139 -7.22 -14.63 -1.11
N LEU A 140 -7.94 -14.77 -2.23
CA LEU A 140 -7.48 -14.27 -3.53
C LEU A 140 -7.27 -12.76 -3.52
N LYS A 141 -8.18 -11.97 -2.91
CA LYS A 141 -7.98 -10.51 -2.76
C LYS A 141 -6.73 -10.19 -1.94
N VAL A 142 -6.49 -10.92 -0.85
CA VAL A 142 -5.28 -10.71 -0.03
C VAL A 142 -4.02 -11.01 -0.84
N ALA A 143 -4.01 -12.09 -1.61
CA ALA A 143 -2.91 -12.43 -2.50
C ALA A 143 -2.68 -11.36 -3.58
N GLU A 144 -3.74 -10.85 -4.21
CA GLU A 144 -3.68 -9.73 -5.17
C GLU A 144 -3.05 -8.47 -4.56
N VAL A 145 -3.47 -8.10 -3.34
CA VAL A 145 -2.94 -6.91 -2.65
C VAL A 145 -1.47 -7.07 -2.30
N ILE A 146 -1.07 -8.26 -1.79
CA ILE A 146 0.32 -8.58 -1.49
C ILE A 146 1.16 -8.50 -2.78
N PHE A 147 0.70 -9.12 -3.86
CA PHE A 147 1.38 -9.07 -5.17
C PHE A 147 1.55 -7.63 -5.66
N GLY A 148 0.49 -6.81 -5.57
CA GLY A 148 0.55 -5.39 -5.89
C GLY A 148 1.64 -4.65 -5.11
N CYS A 149 1.77 -4.92 -3.81
CA CYS A 149 2.83 -4.32 -2.98
C CYS A 149 4.24 -4.72 -3.44
N PHE A 150 4.44 -5.98 -3.84
CA PHE A 150 5.71 -6.45 -4.38
C PHE A 150 6.05 -5.83 -5.74
N VAL A 151 5.08 -5.67 -6.63
CA VAL A 151 5.31 -5.01 -7.92
C VAL A 151 5.61 -3.52 -7.72
N GLY A 152 4.91 -2.84 -6.81
CA GLY A 152 5.21 -1.44 -6.46
C GLY A 152 6.64 -1.26 -5.96
N LEU A 153 7.11 -2.17 -5.10
CA LEU A 153 8.51 -2.25 -4.68
C LEU A 153 9.47 -2.39 -5.87
N ALA A 154 9.22 -3.38 -6.72
CA ALA A 154 10.10 -3.70 -7.84
C ALA A 154 10.24 -2.52 -8.81
N VAL A 155 9.12 -1.83 -9.09
CA VAL A 155 9.09 -0.66 -9.97
C VAL A 155 9.78 0.54 -9.31
N SER A 156 9.47 0.83 -8.04
CA SER A 156 10.17 1.90 -7.30
C SER A 156 11.69 1.66 -7.24
N TRP A 157 12.14 0.42 -7.07
CA TRP A 157 13.55 0.05 -7.06
C TRP A 157 14.21 0.14 -8.45
N LEU A 158 13.52 -0.33 -9.49
CA LEU A 158 14.01 -0.24 -10.86
C LEU A 158 14.23 1.23 -11.26
N LEU A 159 13.28 2.10 -10.94
CA LEU A 159 13.40 3.52 -11.27
C LEU A 159 14.39 4.29 -10.38
N SER A 160 14.61 3.90 -9.12
CA SER A 160 15.71 4.49 -8.33
C SER A 160 17.07 4.15 -8.92
N SER A 161 17.19 2.96 -9.52
CA SER A 161 18.41 2.50 -10.16
C SER A 161 18.64 3.21 -11.50
N LEU A 162 17.56 3.48 -12.26
CA LEU A 162 17.62 4.17 -13.55
C LEU A 162 17.71 5.70 -13.45
N LEU A 163 17.14 6.31 -12.41
CA LEU A 163 17.10 7.76 -12.19
C LEU A 163 17.51 8.10 -10.74
N PRO A 164 18.80 7.99 -10.40
CA PRO A 164 19.32 8.39 -9.09
C PRO A 164 18.99 9.87 -8.83
N ILE A 165 18.36 10.17 -7.70
CA ILE A 165 18.21 11.56 -7.25
C ILE A 165 19.55 11.93 -6.62
N PRO A 166 20.26 12.98 -7.09
CA PRO A 166 21.44 13.46 -6.39
C PRO A 166 21.07 13.76 -4.94
N ALA A 167 21.82 13.21 -3.98
CA ALA A 167 21.66 13.56 -2.58
C ALA A 167 21.69 15.09 -2.43
N PRO A 168 20.89 15.68 -1.51
CA PRO A 168 20.97 17.11 -1.27
C PRO A 168 22.41 17.46 -0.95
N SER A 169 23.05 18.25 -1.82
CA SER A 169 24.38 18.78 -1.64
C SER A 169 24.35 19.76 -0.47
N GLY A 170 24.50 19.24 0.75
CA GLY A 170 24.32 20.00 1.97
C GLY A 170 25.31 19.66 3.07
N SER A 171 26.46 19.06 2.75
CA SER A 171 27.48 18.71 3.75
C SER A 171 28.92 18.94 3.28
N SER A 172 29.16 19.83 2.31
CA SER A 172 30.53 20.24 1.94
C SER A 172 30.85 21.72 2.15
N GLU A 173 29.88 22.60 2.40
CA GLU A 173 30.16 24.03 2.67
C GLU A 173 30.27 24.36 4.17
N ALA A 174 29.57 23.64 5.05
CA ALA A 174 29.63 23.88 6.49
C ALA A 174 30.94 23.45 7.18
N ARG A 175 31.85 22.76 6.48
CA ARG A 175 33.17 22.32 7.02
C ARG A 175 34.34 23.20 6.55
N LYS A 176 34.11 24.21 5.70
CA LYS A 176 35.18 25.13 5.28
C LYS A 176 35.24 26.41 6.12
N GLU A 177 34.13 26.86 6.71
CA GLU A 177 34.13 28.06 7.58
C GLU A 177 34.64 27.80 9.01
N ASP A 178 34.60 26.55 9.48
CA ASP A 178 35.07 26.20 10.83
C ASP A 178 36.59 25.88 10.90
N ASN A 179 37.27 25.76 9.77
CA ASN A 179 38.71 25.49 9.69
C ASN A 179 39.52 26.73 9.24
N SER A 180 38.89 27.91 9.27
CA SER A 180 39.52 29.20 8.93
C SER A 180 39.35 30.26 10.02
N ARG A 181 39.09 29.85 11.27
CA ARG A 181 39.14 30.70 12.46
C ARG A 181 40.18 30.19 13.44
#